data_AF-S3Z942-F1
#
_entry.id   AF-S3Z942-F1
#
_cell.length_a   1.000
_cell.length_b   1.000
_cell.length_c   1.000
_cell.angle_alpha   90.00
_cell.angle_beta   90.00
_cell.angle_gamma   90.00
#
_symmetry.space_group_name_H-M   'P 1'
#
loop_
_entity.id
_entity.type
_entity.pdbx_description
1 polymer ?
#
loop_
_entity_poly.entity_id
_entity_poly.type
_entity_poly.pdbx_seq_one_letter_code
_entity_poly.pdbx_strand_id
1 'polypeptide(L)'
;MLLSLAMFCCCLNGVKATPLLQDTIQDKTYRLYPLGIACRNGDITTIKQLLAGKDEPMAMSSDCYEFDILYTAIYFNKEDVLKYALTRYKDINDRVYSDEYGLTLLTYACRLSNVKLARILLEHGIHVNGCQSPYDTYKVYPIMEAIANKNIELVQLLLEYCADLEIKDSNGNTPFTLAKEAGSQEIENLLLQWMR
;
A
#
# COMPACT_ATOMS: atom_id res chain seq x y z
N MET A 1 17.84 -21.39 -25.51
CA MET A 1 17.57 -22.18 -24.29
C MET A 1 18.18 -21.39 -23.13
N LEU A 2 17.33 -20.69 -22.35
CA LEU A 2 17.58 -20.00 -21.06
C LEU A 2 18.73 -18.95 -21.06
N LEU A 3 18.50 -17.66 -21.36
CA LEU A 3 17.93 -16.60 -20.49
C LEU A 3 18.45 -16.63 -19.04
N SER A 4 19.60 -15.98 -18.79
CA SER A 4 19.93 -15.39 -17.49
C SER A 4 19.87 -13.87 -17.63
N LEU A 5 18.67 -13.32 -17.57
CA LEU A 5 18.42 -11.88 -17.56
C LEU A 5 17.93 -11.50 -16.16
N ALA A 6 18.69 -10.63 -15.50
CA ALA A 6 18.33 -9.72 -14.41
C ALA A 6 19.39 -9.67 -13.29
N MET A 7 20.61 -9.28 -13.66
CA MET A 7 21.45 -8.47 -12.76
C MET A 7 20.94 -7.03 -12.82
N PHE A 8 20.00 -6.66 -11.96
CA PHE A 8 19.69 -5.26 -11.65
C PHE A 8 19.12 -5.13 -10.22
N CYS A 9 19.82 -5.69 -9.23
CA CYS A 9 19.71 -5.22 -7.84
C CYS A 9 20.80 -4.17 -7.62
N CYS A 10 20.66 -3.01 -8.24
CA CYS A 10 21.49 -1.86 -7.94
C CYS A 10 20.75 -0.93 -6.97
N CYS A 11 21.37 -0.75 -5.80
CA CYS A 11 21.31 0.43 -4.95
C CYS A 11 20.15 0.55 -3.95
N LEU A 12 20.10 -0.37 -2.98
CA LEU A 12 20.02 0.08 -1.59
C LEU A 12 21.41 -0.09 -0.98
N ASN A 13 22.14 1.02 -0.91
CA ASN A 13 23.32 1.14 -0.06
C ASN A 13 22.98 0.54 1.30
N GLY A 14 23.77 -0.47 1.67
CA GLY A 14 23.59 -1.21 2.89
C GLY A 14 23.43 -0.28 4.09
N VAL A 15 22.21 -0.23 4.63
CA VAL A 15 22.07 -0.02 6.07
C VAL A 15 22.59 -1.32 6.68
N LYS A 16 23.89 -1.33 6.97
CA LYS A 16 24.53 -2.43 7.71
C LYS A 16 23.75 -2.55 9.01
N ALA A 17 22.86 -3.54 9.09
CA ALA A 17 22.15 -3.87 10.31
C ALA A 17 23.19 -4.09 11.41
N THR A 18 23.06 -3.36 12.50
CA THR A 18 23.88 -3.54 13.69
C THR A 18 23.72 -4.98 14.22
N PRO A 19 24.75 -5.55 14.89
CA PRO A 19 24.78 -6.97 15.26
C PRO A 19 23.66 -7.44 16.21
N LEU A 20 22.86 -6.52 16.77
CA LEU A 20 21.78 -6.82 17.72
C LEU A 20 20.48 -7.30 17.06
N LEU A 21 20.40 -7.37 15.72
CA LEU A 21 19.13 -7.41 14.96
C LEU A 21 18.93 -8.64 14.02
N GLN A 22 19.65 -9.75 14.21
CA GLN A 22 19.59 -10.91 13.29
C GLN A 22 18.91 -12.19 13.82
N ASP A 23 18.29 -12.16 15.00
CA ASP A 23 17.43 -13.26 15.44
C ASP A 23 16.09 -13.21 14.70
N THR A 24 16.13 -13.62 13.43
CA THR A 24 14.95 -13.79 12.59
C THR A 24 14.10 -14.91 13.17
N ILE A 25 12.85 -14.62 13.54
CA ILE A 25 11.90 -15.68 13.91
C ILE A 25 11.23 -16.14 12.63
N GLN A 26 11.34 -17.45 12.37
CA GLN A 26 10.77 -18.07 11.19
C GLN A 26 9.26 -18.27 11.41
N ASP A 27 8.43 -17.56 10.64
CA ASP A 27 7.05 -18.00 10.43
C ASP A 27 7.04 -18.99 9.26
N LYS A 28 5.99 -19.80 9.14
CA LYS A 28 5.82 -20.75 8.02
C LYS A 28 5.85 -20.05 6.64
N THR A 29 5.64 -18.73 6.61
CA THR A 29 5.48 -17.93 5.40
C THR A 29 6.58 -16.89 5.18
N TYR A 30 7.22 -16.35 6.23
CA TYR A 30 8.16 -15.23 6.12
C TYR A 30 9.29 -15.28 7.17
N ARG A 31 10.45 -14.71 6.82
CA ARG A 31 11.58 -14.54 7.75
C ARG A 31 11.62 -13.10 8.30
N LEU A 32 10.86 -12.83 9.36
CA LEU A 32 10.72 -11.48 9.93
C LEU A 32 11.83 -11.15 10.93
N TYR A 33 12.31 -9.91 10.89
CA TYR A 33 13.15 -9.30 11.94
C TYR A 33 12.29 -8.92 13.17
N PRO A 34 12.91 -8.67 14.35
CA PRO A 34 12.19 -8.27 15.57
C PRO A 34 11.19 -7.11 15.36
N LEU A 35 11.57 -6.12 14.54
CA LEU A 35 10.69 -5.00 14.19
C LEU A 35 9.47 -5.47 13.37
N GLY A 36 9.65 -6.37 12.40
CA GLY A 36 8.56 -6.95 11.61
C GLY A 36 7.56 -7.74 12.45
N ILE A 37 8.05 -8.45 13.47
CA ILE A 37 7.21 -9.18 14.43
C ILE A 37 6.39 -8.21 15.28
N ALA A 38 7.04 -7.16 15.81
CA ALA A 38 6.36 -6.13 16.58
C ALA A 38 5.28 -5.43 15.73
N CYS A 39 5.59 -5.11 14.46
CA CYS A 39 4.63 -4.54 13.51
C CYS A 39 3.45 -5.48 13.24
N ARG A 40 3.71 -6.75 12.94
CA ARG A 40 2.67 -7.78 12.75
C ARG A 40 1.79 -7.96 13.97
N ASN A 41 2.35 -7.86 15.18
CA ASN A 41 1.59 -8.00 16.41
C ASN A 41 0.86 -6.70 16.79
N GLY A 42 1.29 -5.55 16.28
CA GLY A 42 0.80 -4.23 16.67
C GLY A 42 1.41 -3.73 17.97
N ASP A 43 2.60 -4.23 18.36
CA ASP A 43 3.27 -3.85 19.60
C ASP A 43 4.00 -2.50 19.43
N ILE A 44 3.23 -1.43 19.58
CA ILE A 44 3.72 -0.04 19.46
C ILE A 44 4.82 0.27 20.48
N THR A 45 4.79 -0.32 21.66
CA THR A 45 5.80 -0.09 22.69
C THR A 45 7.15 -0.59 22.21
N THR A 46 7.19 -1.84 21.75
CA THR A 46 8.41 -2.45 21.21
C THR A 46 8.85 -1.73 19.93
N ILE A 47 7.94 -1.35 19.04
CA ILE A 47 8.27 -0.58 17.83
C ILE A 47 8.97 0.74 18.18
N LYS A 48 8.43 1.50 19.14
CA LYS A 48 9.00 2.78 19.58
C LYS A 48 10.37 2.60 20.26
N GLN A 49 10.56 1.53 21.01
CA GLN A 49 11.85 1.19 21.62
C GLN A 49 12.89 0.84 20.55
N LEU A 50 12.53 0.01 19.58
CA LEU A 50 13.40 -0.40 18.48
C LEU A 50 13.75 0.76 17.53
N LEU A 51 12.84 1.73 17.37
CA LEU A 51 13.02 2.89 16.49
C LEU A 51 13.31 4.19 17.25
N ALA A 52 13.89 4.09 18.46
CA ALA A 52 14.22 5.25 19.28
C ALA A 52 15.35 6.12 18.70
N GLY A 53 16.27 5.52 17.92
CA GLY A 53 17.30 6.23 17.18
C GLY A 53 16.76 6.88 15.88
N LYS A 54 17.38 7.99 15.46
CA LYS A 54 16.94 8.73 14.26
C LYS A 54 17.11 7.95 12.95
N ASP A 55 18.18 7.14 12.88
CA ASP A 55 18.64 6.43 11.67
C ASP A 55 18.49 4.90 11.77
N GLU A 56 17.64 4.41 12.68
CA GLU A 56 17.44 2.96 12.86
C GLU A 56 16.82 2.33 11.60
N PRO A 57 17.33 1.17 11.13
CA PRO A 57 16.81 0.49 9.95
C PRO A 57 15.35 0.09 10.14
N MET A 58 14.51 0.46 9.18
CA MET A 58 13.09 0.09 9.13
C MET A 58 12.84 -1.15 8.26
N ALA A 59 13.84 -2.01 8.07
CA ALA A 59 13.68 -3.27 7.34
C ALA A 59 12.91 -4.29 8.20
N MET A 60 11.90 -4.96 7.63
CA MET A 60 11.04 -5.90 8.38
C MET A 60 11.36 -7.37 8.11
N SER A 61 12.01 -7.69 6.99
CA SER A 61 12.33 -9.05 6.56
C SER A 61 13.64 -9.08 5.77
N SER A 62 14.26 -10.26 5.69
CA SER A 62 15.36 -10.53 4.75
C SER A 62 14.89 -10.87 3.34
N ASP A 63 13.58 -11.06 3.14
CA ASP A 63 12.99 -11.45 1.87
C ASP A 63 12.96 -10.28 0.88
N CYS A 64 13.01 -10.60 -0.41
CA CYS A 64 13.12 -9.66 -1.54
C CYS A 64 11.88 -8.78 -1.78
N TYR A 65 10.80 -9.02 -1.05
CA TYR A 65 9.62 -8.17 -1.07
C TYR A 65 9.86 -7.05 -0.05
N GLU A 66 9.80 -5.81 -0.50
CA GLU A 66 9.98 -4.59 0.31
C GLU A 66 8.81 -4.40 1.29
N PHE A 67 8.61 -5.36 2.20
CA PHE A 67 7.74 -5.23 3.36
C PHE A 67 8.37 -4.20 4.30
N ASP A 68 8.09 -2.92 4.09
CA ASP A 68 8.37 -1.89 5.08
C ASP A 68 7.24 -1.83 6.13
N ILE A 69 7.42 -0.98 7.14
CA ILE A 69 6.45 -0.84 8.24
C ILE A 69 5.07 -0.38 7.74
N LEU A 70 4.99 0.44 6.69
CA LEU A 70 3.72 0.94 6.15
C LEU A 70 2.96 -0.20 5.49
N TYR A 71 3.62 -0.96 4.61
CA TYR A 71 3.01 -2.12 3.97
C TYR A 71 2.55 -3.15 5.00
N THR A 72 3.42 -3.48 5.96
CA THR A 72 3.13 -4.44 7.04
C THR A 72 1.92 -3.99 7.87
N ALA A 73 1.84 -2.69 8.16
CA ALA A 73 0.71 -2.13 8.90
C ALA A 73 -0.60 -2.25 8.13
N ILE A 74 -0.59 -2.05 6.81
CA ILE A 74 -1.82 -2.22 6.00
C ILE A 74 -2.19 -3.69 5.90
N TYR A 75 -1.23 -4.55 5.55
CA TYR A 75 -1.45 -5.99 5.36
C TYR A 75 -2.04 -6.68 6.60
N PHE A 76 -1.48 -6.39 7.78
CA PHE A 76 -1.96 -6.96 9.05
C PHE A 76 -3.03 -6.12 9.74
N ASN A 77 -3.57 -5.11 9.07
CA ASN A 77 -4.60 -4.20 9.58
C ASN A 77 -4.24 -3.57 10.94
N LYS A 78 -3.06 -2.97 11.02
CA LYS A 78 -2.50 -2.35 12.23
C LYS A 78 -2.52 -0.84 12.12
N GLU A 79 -3.67 -0.27 12.47
CA GLU A 79 -3.91 1.17 12.45
C GLU A 79 -2.87 1.99 13.23
N ASP A 80 -2.58 1.62 14.48
CA ASP A 80 -1.65 2.39 15.30
C ASP A 80 -0.22 2.35 14.75
N VAL A 81 0.14 1.21 14.13
CA VAL A 81 1.46 1.04 13.49
C VAL A 81 1.52 1.91 12.24
N LEU A 82 0.43 1.94 11.45
CA LEU A 82 0.35 2.78 10.26
C LEU A 82 0.48 4.26 10.64
N LYS A 83 -0.29 4.74 11.61
CA LYS A 83 -0.22 6.13 12.09
C LYS A 83 1.18 6.46 12.59
N TYR A 84 1.78 5.59 13.41
CA TYR A 84 3.14 5.81 13.89
C TYR A 84 4.15 5.88 12.75
N ALA A 85 4.08 4.94 11.81
CA ALA A 85 4.96 4.93 10.64
C ALA A 85 4.84 6.20 9.80
N LEU A 86 3.63 6.68 9.54
CA LEU A 86 3.38 7.91 8.77
C LEU A 86 3.99 9.15 9.44
N THR A 87 4.11 9.20 10.78
CA THR A 87 4.82 10.30 11.46
C THR A 87 6.33 10.31 11.22
N ARG A 88 6.90 9.19 10.76
CA ARG A 88 8.35 9.03 10.59
C ARG A 88 8.80 9.28 9.14
N TYR A 89 7.90 9.20 8.17
CA TYR A 89 8.23 9.35 6.75
C TYR A 89 7.89 10.75 6.23
N LYS A 90 8.81 11.34 5.46
CA LYS A 90 8.64 12.69 4.89
C LYS A 90 7.97 12.66 3.51
N ASP A 91 8.32 11.68 2.68
CA ASP A 91 7.78 11.51 1.33
C ASP A 91 7.20 10.09 1.19
N ILE A 92 5.87 9.98 1.14
CA ILE A 92 5.13 8.71 1.09
C ILE A 92 4.54 8.40 -0.28
N ASN A 93 4.46 9.39 -1.17
CA ASN A 93 3.82 9.27 -2.48
C ASN A 93 4.68 8.56 -3.54
N ASP A 94 6.00 8.67 -3.43
CA ASP A 94 6.94 8.03 -4.38
C ASP A 94 7.25 6.57 -4.00
N ARG A 95 6.56 6.04 -2.98
CA ARG A 95 6.73 4.66 -2.56
C ARG A 95 6.03 3.71 -3.52
N VAL A 96 6.82 2.78 -4.01
CA VAL A 96 6.45 1.75 -4.96
C VAL A 96 6.80 0.43 -4.30
N TYR A 97 5.86 -0.52 -4.30
CA TYR A 97 6.13 -1.86 -3.77
C TYR A 97 6.35 -2.81 -4.92
N SER A 98 7.38 -3.63 -4.82
CA SER A 98 7.72 -4.63 -5.86
C SER A 98 7.07 -5.99 -5.59
N ASP A 99 5.93 -6.02 -4.90
CA ASP A 99 5.19 -7.26 -4.64
C ASP A 99 4.52 -7.80 -5.92
N GLU A 100 3.89 -8.97 -5.83
CA GLU A 100 3.21 -9.59 -6.99
C GLU A 100 2.13 -8.69 -7.62
N TYR A 101 1.65 -7.68 -6.89
CA TYR A 101 0.58 -6.79 -7.30
C TYR A 101 1.04 -5.40 -7.69
N GLY A 102 2.28 -5.02 -7.37
CA GLY A 102 2.86 -3.69 -7.57
C GLY A 102 1.88 -2.55 -7.32
N LEU A 103 1.31 -2.48 -6.11
CA LEU A 103 0.29 -1.48 -5.75
C LEU A 103 0.86 -0.36 -4.88
N THR A 104 0.29 0.84 -5.02
CA THR A 104 0.48 1.91 -4.03
C THR A 104 -0.19 1.52 -2.70
N LEU A 105 0.22 2.15 -1.59
CA LEU A 105 -0.40 1.91 -0.27
C LEU A 105 -1.91 2.11 -0.28
N LEU A 106 -2.37 3.18 -0.93
CA LEU A 106 -3.81 3.49 -1.01
C LEU A 106 -4.54 2.45 -1.85
N THR A 107 -4.01 2.08 -3.02
CA THR A 107 -4.60 1.02 -3.84
C THR A 107 -4.65 -0.30 -3.09
N TYR A 108 -3.62 -0.61 -2.28
CA TYR A 108 -3.61 -1.82 -1.45
C TYR A 108 -4.68 -1.80 -0.36
N ALA A 109 -4.84 -0.68 0.36
CA ALA A 109 -5.92 -0.51 1.33
C ALA A 109 -7.31 -0.65 0.66
N CYS A 110 -7.47 -0.12 -0.55
CA CYS A 110 -8.70 -0.23 -1.33
C CYS A 110 -9.00 -1.68 -1.77
N ARG A 111 -7.97 -2.41 -2.20
CA ARG A 111 -8.07 -3.83 -2.56
C ARG A 111 -8.49 -4.69 -1.37
N LEU A 112 -7.98 -4.38 -0.19
CA LEU A 112 -8.40 -5.01 1.08
C LEU A 112 -9.77 -4.53 1.57
N SER A 113 -10.44 -3.63 0.85
CA SER A 113 -11.72 -3.01 1.24
C SER A 113 -11.69 -2.34 2.61
N ASN A 114 -10.52 -1.82 3.02
CA ASN A 114 -10.32 -1.26 4.35
C ASN A 114 -10.46 0.27 4.34
N VAL A 115 -11.69 0.75 4.50
CA VAL A 115 -12.04 2.17 4.52
C VAL A 115 -11.26 2.95 5.57
N LYS A 116 -11.04 2.36 6.75
CA LYS A 116 -10.36 3.05 7.86
C LYS A 116 -8.90 3.34 7.53
N LEU A 117 -8.18 2.37 6.99
CA LEU A 117 -6.79 2.58 6.60
C LEU A 117 -6.67 3.49 5.38
N ALA A 118 -7.56 3.35 4.39
CA ALA A 118 -7.61 4.28 3.25
C ALA A 118 -7.79 5.73 3.71
N ARG A 119 -8.68 5.98 4.67
CA ARG A 119 -8.89 7.31 5.26
C ARG A 119 -7.63 7.84 5.91
N ILE A 120 -6.94 7.03 6.73
CA ILE A 120 -5.69 7.42 7.37
C ILE A 120 -4.63 7.81 6.34
N LEU A 121 -4.48 7.04 5.27
CA LEU A 121 -3.52 7.32 4.20
C LEU A 121 -3.83 8.66 3.50
N LEU A 122 -5.10 8.91 3.18
CA LEU A 122 -5.57 10.14 2.55
C LEU A 122 -5.38 11.37 3.46
N GLU A 123 -5.70 11.24 4.75
CA GLU A 123 -5.49 12.29 5.77
C GLU A 123 -4.00 12.66 5.92
N HIS A 124 -3.08 11.75 5.60
CA HIS A 124 -1.64 12.00 5.60
C HIS A 124 -1.09 12.45 4.24
N GLY A 125 -1.96 12.78 3.28
CA GLY A 125 -1.57 13.38 2.00
C GLY A 125 -1.11 12.40 0.95
N ILE A 126 -1.50 11.12 1.04
CA ILE A 126 -1.33 10.19 -0.08
C ILE A 126 -2.22 10.64 -1.24
N HIS A 127 -1.63 10.68 -2.44
CA HIS A 127 -2.32 11.08 -3.66
C HIS A 127 -3.46 10.11 -3.98
N VAL A 128 -4.69 10.63 -4.01
CA VAL A 128 -5.92 9.83 -4.22
C VAL A 128 -5.92 9.06 -5.55
N ASN A 129 -5.27 9.61 -6.58
CA ASN A 129 -5.14 8.96 -7.90
C ASN A 129 -3.78 8.27 -8.07
N GLY A 130 -3.05 8.03 -6.99
CA GLY A 130 -1.75 7.37 -7.01
C GLY A 130 -1.91 5.95 -7.56
N CYS A 131 -1.38 5.74 -8.76
CA CYS A 131 -1.39 4.45 -9.42
C CYS A 131 0.02 3.89 -9.55
N GLN A 132 0.11 2.57 -9.54
CA GLN A 132 1.32 1.87 -9.93
C GLN A 132 0.95 0.88 -11.04
N SER A 133 1.94 0.56 -11.86
CA SER A 133 1.83 -0.45 -12.90
C SER A 133 2.85 -1.56 -12.63
N PRO A 134 2.41 -2.74 -12.19
CA PRO A 134 3.31 -3.87 -12.02
C PRO A 134 3.89 -4.21 -13.39
N TYR A 135 5.21 -4.16 -13.52
CA TYR A 135 5.91 -4.48 -14.76
C TYR A 135 5.46 -3.65 -15.99
N ASP A 136 4.95 -2.43 -15.79
CA ASP A 136 4.39 -1.58 -16.87
C ASP A 136 3.26 -2.24 -17.68
N THR A 137 2.58 -3.25 -17.11
CA THR A 137 1.55 -4.02 -17.82
C THR A 137 0.13 -3.47 -17.68
N TYR A 138 -0.23 -2.89 -16.53
CA TYR A 138 -1.56 -2.33 -16.31
C TYR A 138 -1.57 -1.30 -15.18
N LYS A 139 -2.29 -0.18 -15.35
CA LYS A 139 -2.44 0.82 -14.28
C LYS A 139 -3.58 0.46 -13.35
N VAL A 140 -3.31 0.42 -12.04
CA VAL A 140 -4.33 0.21 -11.01
C VAL A 140 -4.53 1.48 -10.20
N TYR A 141 -5.75 1.98 -10.19
CA TYR A 141 -6.13 3.17 -9.42
C TYR A 141 -6.99 2.79 -8.20
N PRO A 142 -6.87 3.51 -7.07
CA PRO A 142 -7.64 3.23 -5.86
C PRO A 142 -9.17 3.17 -6.08
N ILE A 143 -9.72 4.11 -6.86
CA ILE A 143 -11.16 4.16 -7.11
C ILE A 143 -11.65 2.98 -7.96
N MET A 144 -10.82 2.47 -8.88
CA MET A 144 -11.17 1.30 -9.67
C MET A 144 -11.24 0.04 -8.81
N GLU A 145 -10.29 -0.15 -7.88
CA GLU A 145 -10.33 -1.24 -6.90
C GLU A 145 -11.57 -1.14 -5.99
N ALA A 146 -11.91 0.06 -5.52
CA ALA A 146 -13.11 0.28 -4.71
C ALA A 146 -14.39 -0.10 -5.47
N ILE A 147 -14.48 0.25 -6.76
CA ILE A 147 -15.62 -0.06 -7.62
C ILE A 147 -15.68 -1.56 -7.93
N ALA A 148 -14.55 -2.18 -8.27
CA ALA A 148 -14.47 -3.63 -8.53
C ALA A 148 -14.93 -4.45 -7.31
N ASN A 149 -14.58 -3.99 -6.11
CA ASN A 149 -15.01 -4.57 -4.84
C ASN A 149 -16.46 -4.20 -4.44
N LYS A 150 -17.15 -3.37 -5.24
CA LYS A 150 -18.49 -2.82 -4.96
C LYS A 150 -18.58 -2.13 -3.58
N ASN A 151 -17.47 -1.54 -3.13
CA ASN A 151 -17.38 -0.91 -1.82
C ASN A 151 -17.74 0.58 -1.92
N ILE A 152 -19.01 0.87 -1.65
CA ILE A 152 -19.61 2.21 -1.82
C ILE A 152 -19.01 3.22 -0.87
N GLU A 153 -18.77 2.84 0.39
CA GLU A 153 -18.16 3.72 1.40
C GLU A 153 -16.74 4.12 0.99
N LEU A 154 -15.98 3.19 0.41
CA LEU A 154 -14.65 3.47 -0.10
C LEU A 154 -14.67 4.35 -1.36
N VAL A 155 -15.62 4.13 -2.28
CA VAL A 155 -15.81 5.02 -3.43
C VAL A 155 -16.15 6.42 -2.96
N GLN A 156 -17.09 6.56 -2.03
CA GLN A 156 -17.47 7.85 -1.46
C GLN A 156 -16.27 8.55 -0.81
N LEU A 157 -15.49 7.82 0.01
CA LEU A 157 -14.27 8.36 0.61
C LEU A 157 -13.28 8.88 -0.43
N LEU A 158 -13.05 8.14 -1.51
CA LEU A 158 -12.11 8.57 -2.55
C LEU A 158 -12.63 9.82 -3.29
N LEU A 159 -13.95 9.92 -3.53
CA LEU A 159 -14.58 11.10 -4.10
C LEU A 159 -14.46 12.33 -3.19
N GLU A 160 -14.64 12.16 -1.88
CA GLU A 160 -14.43 13.22 -0.87
C GLU A 160 -13.00 13.80 -0.93
N TYR A 161 -12.03 13.01 -1.37
CA TYR A 161 -10.64 13.41 -1.60
C TYR A 161 -10.33 13.77 -3.06
N CYS A 162 -11.36 14.08 -3.86
CA CYS A 162 -11.25 14.52 -5.25
C CYS A 162 -10.60 13.48 -6.19
N ALA A 163 -10.99 12.21 -6.05
CA ALA A 163 -10.63 11.19 -7.05
C ALA A 163 -11.07 11.61 -8.45
N ASP A 164 -10.16 11.43 -9.43
CA ASP A 164 -10.40 11.79 -10.82
C ASP A 164 -11.31 10.75 -11.48
N LEU A 165 -12.39 11.22 -12.11
CA LEU A 165 -13.41 10.41 -12.77
C LEU A 165 -13.19 10.22 -14.27
N GLU A 166 -12.13 10.83 -14.82
CA GLU A 166 -11.75 10.72 -16.23
C GLU A 166 -10.53 9.83 -16.45
N ILE A 167 -9.91 9.33 -15.37
CA ILE A 167 -8.86 8.32 -15.44
C ILE A 167 -9.36 7.08 -16.19
N LYS A 168 -8.45 6.44 -16.93
CA LYS A 168 -8.76 5.21 -17.66
C LYS A 168 -7.88 4.08 -17.16
N ASP A 169 -8.50 2.94 -16.90
CA ASP A 169 -7.78 1.69 -16.71
C ASP A 169 -7.20 1.19 -18.04
N SER A 170 -6.56 0.01 -18.00
CA SER A 170 -5.91 -0.59 -19.18
C SER A 170 -6.91 -1.09 -20.24
N ASN A 171 -8.18 -1.24 -19.90
CA ASN A 171 -9.26 -1.57 -20.82
C ASN A 171 -9.92 -0.30 -21.41
N GLY A 172 -9.48 0.88 -20.98
CA GLY A 172 -10.06 2.15 -21.38
C GLY A 172 -11.31 2.55 -20.59
N ASN A 173 -11.62 1.83 -19.51
CA ASN A 173 -12.77 2.12 -18.66
C ASN A 173 -12.49 3.31 -17.76
N THR A 174 -13.45 4.24 -17.70
CA THR A 174 -13.51 5.24 -16.62
C THR A 174 -14.17 4.63 -15.39
N PRO A 175 -14.06 5.26 -14.20
CA PRO A 175 -14.78 4.79 -13.01
C PRO A 175 -16.28 4.58 -13.27
N PHE A 176 -16.89 5.46 -14.06
CA PHE A 176 -18.31 5.33 -14.42
C PHE A 176 -18.59 4.13 -15.33
N THR A 177 -17.77 3.88 -16.36
CA THR A 177 -18.00 2.71 -17.23
C THR A 177 -17.67 1.41 -16.50
N LEU A 178 -16.67 1.40 -15.61
CA LEU A 178 -16.36 0.26 -14.77
C LEU A 178 -17.52 -0.08 -13.81
N ALA A 179 -18.17 0.93 -13.22
CA ALA A 179 -19.33 0.72 -12.35
C ALA A 179 -20.50 0.05 -13.09
N LYS A 180 -20.72 0.42 -14.37
CA LYS A 180 -21.70 -0.22 -15.26
C LYS A 180 -21.35 -1.68 -15.55
N GLU A 181 -20.10 -1.95 -15.90
CA GLU A 181 -19.63 -3.32 -16.15
C GLU A 181 -19.74 -4.20 -14.91
N ALA A 182 -19.46 -3.64 -13.73
CA ALA A 182 -19.65 -4.32 -12.45
C ALA A 182 -21.14 -4.51 -12.06
N GLY A 183 -22.06 -3.83 -12.75
CA GLY A 183 -23.51 -3.85 -12.48
C GLY A 183 -23.88 -3.23 -11.13
N SER A 184 -23.15 -2.20 -10.69
CA SER A 184 -23.37 -1.55 -9.40
C SER A 184 -24.14 -0.24 -9.55
N GLN A 185 -25.47 -0.36 -9.65
CA GLN A 185 -26.35 0.80 -9.88
C GLN A 185 -26.20 1.90 -8.81
N GLU A 186 -25.92 1.51 -7.57
CA GLU A 186 -25.73 2.46 -6.46
C GLU A 186 -24.45 3.28 -6.65
N ILE A 187 -23.34 2.65 -7.04
CA ILE A 187 -22.09 3.33 -7.38
C ILE A 187 -22.27 4.21 -8.62
N GLU A 188 -22.96 3.72 -9.65
CA GLU A 188 -23.27 4.53 -10.84
C GLU A 188 -24.02 5.81 -10.47
N ASN A 189 -25.05 5.69 -9.62
CA ASN A 189 -25.83 6.82 -9.15
C ASN A 189 -24.98 7.79 -8.31
N LEU A 190 -24.10 7.27 -7.45
CA LEU A 190 -23.15 8.06 -6.68
C LEU A 190 -22.23 8.85 -7.62
N LEU A 191 -21.57 8.19 -8.58
CA LEU A 191 -20.67 8.85 -9.53
C LEU A 191 -21.40 9.93 -10.35
N LEU A 192 -22.64 9.68 -10.80
CA LEU A 192 -23.45 10.67 -11.51
C LEU A 192 -23.78 11.91 -10.68
N GLN A 193 -23.81 11.82 -9.35
CA GLN A 193 -24.00 12.99 -8.49
C GLN A 193 -22.73 13.85 -8.41
N TRP A 194 -21.56 13.22 -8.47
CA TRP A 194 -20.25 13.90 -8.39
C TRP A 194 -19.75 14.46 -9.73
N MET A 195 -20.26 13.95 -10.86
CA MET A 195 -19.90 14.44 -12.21
C MET A 195 -20.69 15.70 -12.65
N ARG A 196 -21.60 16.22 -11.82
CA ARG A 196 -22.44 17.39 -12.13
C ARG A 196 -21.80 18.67 -11.61
#